data_AF-A0A6A6UZE4-F1
#
_entry.id   AF-A0A6A6UZE4-F1
#
_cell.length_a   1.000
_cell.length_b   1.000
_cell.length_c   1.000
_cell.angle_alpha   90.00
_cell.angle_beta   90.00
_cell.angle_gamma   90.00
#
_symmetry.space_group_name_H-M   'P 1'
#
loop_
_entity.id
_entity.type
_entity.pdbx_description
1 polymer ?
#
loop_
_entity_poly.entity_id
_entity_poly.type
_entity_poly.pdbx_seq_one_letter_code
_entity_poly.pdbx_strand_id
1 'polypeptide(L)'
;MSSVASSSSNPVNIASFHCVPLRILVAPSGFKESLGPEQIADAIETGVRQVFDAQQAIVHKLPLHDGGEGFCKALVYAKQGYLLEATVMGPVGNPISSQLGFIDSGRTAVLDMAAAAGLRMVPKNMRDPTITTTYGVGELILHALNAGCRKIIIGCGDSGTSDGGAGMLQALGVRLLDKSGKELPRAGGGKSLVNLHRIWWGGVHPRLREDAGKLRLAAHLRNLLACDRV
;
A
#
# COMPACT_ATOMS: atom_id res chain seq x y z
N MET A 1 -6.98 -72.59 -48.51
CA MET A 1 -7.59 -71.25 -48.68
C MET A 1 -8.93 -71.31 -47.98
N SER A 2 -9.25 -70.67 -46.86
CA SER A 2 -8.71 -69.49 -46.18
C SER A 2 -9.20 -69.59 -44.72
N SER A 3 -8.34 -69.35 -43.72
CA SER A 3 -8.72 -69.28 -42.30
C SER A 3 -8.41 -67.87 -41.82
N VAL A 4 -9.46 -67.14 -41.45
CA VAL A 4 -9.41 -65.77 -40.96
C VAL A 4 -9.01 -65.81 -39.49
N ALA A 5 -7.83 -65.28 -39.18
CA ALA A 5 -7.39 -65.04 -37.81
C ALA A 5 -8.17 -63.84 -37.25
N SER A 6 -8.97 -64.07 -36.21
CA SER A 6 -9.62 -63.02 -35.42
C SER A 6 -8.58 -62.32 -34.55
N SER A 7 -8.23 -61.09 -34.91
CA SER A 7 -7.42 -60.20 -34.09
C SER A 7 -8.21 -59.75 -32.87
N SER A 8 -7.72 -60.12 -31.67
CA SER A 8 -8.20 -59.59 -30.40
C SER A 8 -7.84 -58.11 -30.30
N SER A 9 -8.84 -57.24 -30.44
CA SER A 9 -8.74 -55.83 -30.09
C SER A 9 -8.54 -55.71 -28.57
N ASN A 10 -7.31 -55.40 -28.15
CA ASN A 10 -7.10 -54.83 -26.82
C ASN A 10 -7.78 -53.45 -26.81
N PRO A 11 -8.81 -53.19 -25.99
CA PRO A 11 -9.28 -51.83 -25.82
C PRO A 11 -8.15 -51.05 -25.13
N VAL A 12 -7.61 -50.06 -25.84
CA VAL A 12 -6.75 -49.03 -25.24
C VAL A 12 -7.57 -48.42 -24.11
N ASN A 13 -7.15 -48.67 -22.87
CA ASN A 13 -7.79 -48.14 -21.69
C ASN A 13 -7.51 -46.63 -21.61
N ILE A 14 -8.47 -45.83 -22.10
CA ILE A 14 -8.41 -44.36 -22.11
C ILE A 14 -8.42 -43.77 -20.67
N ALA A 15 -8.63 -44.59 -19.63
CA ALA A 15 -8.76 -44.12 -18.24
C ALA A 15 -7.43 -43.77 -17.53
N SER A 16 -6.32 -43.57 -18.24
CA SER A 16 -5.01 -43.38 -17.59
C SER A 16 -4.21 -42.15 -18.01
N PHE A 17 -4.80 -41.21 -18.75
CA PHE A 17 -4.31 -39.84 -18.73
C PHE A 17 -4.87 -39.15 -17.47
N HIS A 18 -4.16 -39.25 -16.35
CA HIS A 18 -4.24 -38.21 -15.33
C HIS A 18 -3.81 -36.92 -16.03
N CYS A 19 -4.80 -36.18 -16.53
CA CYS A 19 -4.58 -34.90 -17.17
C CYS A 19 -3.91 -34.02 -16.11
N VAL A 20 -2.65 -33.64 -16.34
CA VAL A 20 -1.93 -32.78 -15.40
C VAL A 20 -2.77 -31.52 -15.25
N PRO A 21 -3.24 -31.19 -14.03
CA PRO A 21 -4.15 -30.08 -13.86
C PRO A 21 -3.50 -28.79 -14.35
N LEU A 22 -4.28 -27.97 -15.06
CA LEU A 22 -3.85 -26.65 -15.48
C LEU A 22 -3.53 -25.82 -14.22
N ARG A 23 -2.32 -25.28 -14.15
CA ARG A 23 -1.89 -24.44 -13.01
C ARG A 23 -2.03 -22.97 -13.39
N ILE A 24 -2.88 -22.25 -12.68
CA ILE A 24 -3.20 -20.85 -12.97
C ILE A 24 -2.72 -20.00 -11.79
N LEU A 25 -1.82 -19.06 -12.06
CA LEU A 25 -1.45 -18.01 -11.11
C LEU A 25 -2.32 -16.78 -11.35
N VAL A 26 -3.12 -16.41 -10.36
CA VAL A 26 -3.97 -15.21 -10.39
C VAL A 26 -3.27 -14.13 -9.57
N ALA A 27 -2.63 -13.18 -10.25
CA ALA A 27 -1.86 -12.11 -9.60
C ALA A 27 -2.34 -10.70 -10.01
N PRO A 28 -3.59 -10.32 -9.67
CA PRO A 28 -4.15 -9.03 -10.04
C PRO A 28 -3.65 -7.90 -9.14
N SER A 29 -3.71 -6.68 -9.64
CA SER A 29 -3.72 -5.45 -8.83
C SER A 29 -5.15 -5.00 -8.54
N GLY A 30 -5.33 -4.14 -7.54
CA GLY A 30 -6.63 -3.54 -7.22
C GLY A 30 -7.16 -2.64 -8.35
N PHE A 31 -8.49 -2.48 -8.41
CA PHE A 31 -9.15 -1.46 -9.21
C PHE A 31 -9.34 -0.21 -8.36
N LYS A 32 -8.75 0.91 -8.79
CA LYS A 32 -8.78 2.17 -8.03
C LYS A 32 -10.22 2.57 -7.69
N GLU A 33 -10.44 2.86 -6.42
CA GLU A 33 -11.75 3.25 -5.87
C GLU A 33 -12.87 2.20 -6.06
N SER A 34 -12.50 0.94 -6.28
CA SER A 34 -13.44 -0.17 -6.51
C SER A 34 -13.01 -1.40 -5.68
N LEU A 35 -12.65 -2.51 -6.33
CA LEU A 35 -12.27 -3.76 -5.67
C LEU A 35 -10.78 -3.80 -5.31
N GLY A 36 -10.46 -4.31 -4.13
CA GLY A 36 -9.10 -4.67 -3.73
C GLY A 36 -8.54 -5.86 -4.52
N PRO A 37 -7.22 -6.03 -4.59
CA PRO A 37 -6.60 -7.11 -5.35
C PRO A 37 -7.03 -8.50 -4.86
N GLU A 38 -7.35 -8.66 -3.58
CA GLU A 38 -7.89 -9.91 -3.01
C GLU A 38 -9.28 -10.21 -3.57
N GLN A 39 -10.18 -9.23 -3.57
CA GLN A 39 -11.54 -9.37 -4.10
C GLN A 39 -11.53 -9.67 -5.60
N ILE A 40 -10.60 -9.06 -6.34
CA ILE A 40 -10.41 -9.35 -7.77
C ILE A 40 -9.88 -10.77 -7.95
N ALA A 41 -8.93 -11.22 -7.13
CA ALA A 41 -8.40 -12.58 -7.21
C ALA A 41 -9.50 -13.62 -6.92
N ASP A 42 -10.39 -13.36 -5.97
CA ASP A 42 -11.56 -14.19 -5.67
C ASP A 42 -12.57 -14.20 -6.82
N ALA A 43 -12.84 -13.05 -7.44
CA ALA A 43 -13.74 -12.95 -8.59
C ALA A 43 -13.19 -13.70 -9.82
N ILE A 44 -11.89 -13.60 -10.09
CA ILE A 44 -11.22 -14.33 -11.17
C ILE A 44 -11.28 -15.84 -10.90
N GLU A 45 -10.95 -16.29 -9.68
CA GLU A 45 -11.05 -17.70 -9.31
C GLU A 45 -12.48 -18.22 -9.50
N THR A 46 -13.48 -17.45 -9.07
CA THR A 46 -14.90 -17.80 -9.25
C THR A 46 -15.22 -18.02 -10.73
N GLY A 47 -14.75 -17.15 -11.63
CA GLY A 47 -14.93 -17.32 -13.07
C GLY A 47 -14.21 -18.54 -13.64
N VAL A 48 -12.99 -18.83 -13.19
CA VAL A 48 -12.24 -20.05 -13.58
C VAL A 48 -13.02 -21.30 -13.17
N ARG A 49 -13.59 -21.32 -11.96
CA ARG A 49 -14.35 -22.46 -11.42
C ARG A 49 -15.68 -22.71 -12.13
N GLN A 50 -16.17 -21.76 -12.92
CA GLN A 50 -17.34 -21.98 -13.78
C GLN A 50 -17.02 -22.85 -15.00
N VAL A 51 -15.75 -22.95 -15.39
CA VAL A 51 -15.30 -23.66 -16.60
C VAL A 51 -14.49 -24.92 -16.25
N PHE A 52 -13.67 -24.85 -15.20
CA PHE A 52 -12.79 -25.96 -14.78
C PHE A 52 -13.07 -26.37 -13.34
N ASP A 53 -13.24 -27.68 -13.12
CA ASP A 53 -13.38 -28.23 -11.78
C ASP A 53 -12.04 -28.26 -11.00
N ALA A 54 -12.09 -28.70 -9.75
CA ALA A 54 -10.92 -28.78 -8.86
C ALA A 54 -9.85 -29.79 -9.30
N GLN A 55 -10.22 -30.78 -10.13
CA GLN A 55 -9.32 -31.81 -10.64
C GLN A 55 -8.65 -31.37 -11.95
N GLN A 56 -9.31 -30.50 -12.71
CA GLN A 56 -8.83 -29.96 -13.98
C GLN A 56 -7.93 -28.72 -13.81
N ALA A 57 -8.16 -27.89 -12.79
CA ALA A 57 -7.39 -26.66 -12.56
C ALA A 57 -7.01 -26.42 -11.09
N ILE A 58 -5.73 -26.11 -10.88
CA ILE A 58 -5.19 -25.65 -9.60
C ILE A 58 -4.94 -24.14 -9.70
N VAL A 59 -5.68 -23.36 -8.90
CA VAL A 59 -5.56 -21.90 -8.85
C VAL A 59 -4.71 -21.50 -7.65
N HIS A 60 -3.67 -20.70 -7.88
CA HIS A 60 -2.90 -20.04 -6.84
C HIS A 60 -3.13 -18.53 -6.94
N LYS A 61 -3.53 -17.89 -5.85
CA LYS A 61 -3.74 -16.44 -5.80
C LYS A 61 -2.51 -15.76 -5.21
N LEU A 62 -2.05 -14.70 -5.88
CA LEU A 62 -0.99 -13.83 -5.41
C LEU A 62 -1.38 -12.36 -5.66
N PRO A 63 -2.34 -11.82 -4.88
CA PRO A 63 -2.74 -10.41 -4.98
C PRO A 63 -1.53 -9.48 -4.90
N LEU A 64 -1.41 -8.56 -5.86
CA LEU A 64 -0.28 -7.64 -5.96
C LEU A 64 -0.66 -6.28 -5.38
N HIS A 65 0.13 -5.82 -4.40
CA HIS A 65 0.05 -4.46 -3.87
C HIS A 65 1.25 -3.65 -4.38
N ASP A 66 0.99 -2.54 -5.05
CA ASP A 66 1.99 -1.67 -5.68
C ASP A 66 2.52 -0.56 -4.74
N GLY A 67 2.25 -0.70 -3.44
CA GLY A 67 2.48 0.33 -2.42
C GLY A 67 1.25 1.18 -2.10
N GLY A 68 0.10 0.90 -2.72
CA GLY A 68 -1.21 1.41 -2.29
C GLY A 68 -1.78 0.68 -1.06
N GLU A 69 -3.09 0.81 -0.85
CA GLU A 69 -3.80 0.18 0.27
C GLU A 69 -3.61 -1.34 0.30
N GLY A 70 -3.29 -1.88 1.48
CA GLY A 70 -3.13 -3.33 1.71
C GLY A 70 -1.69 -3.82 1.62
N PHE A 71 -0.76 -3.00 1.11
CA PHE A 71 0.67 -3.32 1.08
C PHE A 71 1.22 -3.64 2.47
N CYS A 72 0.87 -2.83 3.48
CA CYS A 72 1.25 -3.07 4.87
C CYS A 72 0.76 -4.43 5.38
N LYS A 73 -0.53 -4.72 5.20
CA LYS A 73 -1.16 -6.00 5.62
C LYS A 73 -0.47 -7.19 4.97
N ALA A 74 -0.24 -7.13 3.65
CA ALA A 74 0.42 -8.20 2.91
C ALA A 74 1.84 -8.46 3.42
N LEU A 75 2.62 -7.40 3.67
CA LEU A 75 4.00 -7.55 4.15
C LEU A 75 4.06 -8.07 5.59
N VAL A 76 3.16 -7.59 6.45
CA VAL A 76 3.02 -8.09 7.83
C VAL A 76 2.67 -9.57 7.84
N TYR A 77 1.67 -9.97 7.05
CA TYR A 77 1.28 -11.38 6.92
C TYR A 77 2.45 -12.25 6.44
N ALA A 78 3.12 -11.85 5.36
CA ALA A 78 4.24 -12.59 4.78
C ALA A 78 5.46 -12.71 5.73
N LYS A 79 5.60 -11.77 6.66
CA LYS A 79 6.71 -11.72 7.63
C LYS A 79 6.31 -12.11 9.04
N GLN A 80 5.09 -12.62 9.24
CA GLN A 80 4.56 -13.02 10.55
C GLN A 80 4.69 -11.90 11.60
N GLY A 81 4.43 -10.67 11.16
CA GLY A 81 4.43 -9.49 12.02
C GLY A 81 3.10 -9.28 12.74
N TYR A 82 2.90 -8.08 13.26
CA TYR A 82 1.64 -7.66 13.85
C TYR A 82 1.23 -6.26 13.37
N LEU A 83 -0.07 -5.97 13.42
CA LEU A 83 -0.63 -4.66 13.14
C LEU A 83 -0.86 -3.88 14.44
N LEU A 84 -0.74 -2.56 14.34
CA LEU A 84 -1.12 -1.60 15.37
C LEU A 84 -2.17 -0.67 14.78
N GLU A 85 -3.34 -0.61 15.40
CA GLU A 85 -4.37 0.37 15.07
C GLU A 85 -4.04 1.72 15.71
N ALA A 86 -4.34 2.81 15.00
CA ALA A 86 -4.13 4.16 15.47
C ALA A 86 -5.20 5.10 14.91
N THR A 87 -5.68 6.03 15.74
CA THR A 87 -6.49 7.15 15.27
C THR A 87 -5.58 8.28 14.81
N VAL A 88 -5.72 8.68 13.56
CA VAL A 88 -4.90 9.73 12.93
C VAL A 88 -5.79 10.71 12.16
N MET A 89 -5.24 11.86 11.79
CA MET A 89 -5.89 12.84 10.94
C MET A 89 -5.98 12.34 9.49
N GLY A 90 -7.21 12.20 8.98
CA GLY A 90 -7.46 11.87 7.58
C GLY A 90 -7.15 13.04 6.64
N PRO A 91 -7.23 12.80 5.31
CA PRO A 91 -6.78 13.76 4.30
C PRO A 91 -7.59 15.08 4.30
N VAL A 92 -8.80 15.09 4.89
CA VAL A 92 -9.67 16.27 5.00
C VAL A 92 -9.72 16.85 6.42
N GLY A 93 -8.79 16.45 7.30
CA GLY A 93 -8.64 17.00 8.66
C GLY A 93 -9.45 16.29 9.76
N ASN A 94 -10.39 15.43 9.40
CA ASN A 94 -11.18 14.64 10.36
C ASN A 94 -10.39 13.42 10.88
N PRO A 95 -10.54 13.02 12.16
CA PRO A 95 -9.92 11.80 12.67
C PRO A 95 -10.49 10.56 11.98
N ILE A 96 -9.62 9.60 11.68
CA ILE A 96 -9.96 8.31 11.07
C ILE A 96 -9.25 7.18 11.80
N SER A 97 -9.84 5.97 11.74
CA SER A 97 -9.13 4.76 12.13
C SER A 97 -8.16 4.37 11.03
N SER A 98 -6.91 4.14 11.40
CA SER A 98 -5.82 3.75 10.51
C SER A 98 -4.97 2.68 11.19
N GLN A 99 -3.91 2.25 10.51
CA GLN A 99 -3.05 1.18 10.98
C GLN A 99 -1.63 1.30 10.42
N LEU A 100 -0.69 0.75 11.17
CA LEU A 100 0.67 0.43 10.72
C LEU A 100 1.04 -0.98 11.15
N GLY A 101 2.05 -1.54 10.50
CA GLY A 101 2.52 -2.89 10.72
C GLY A 101 3.93 -2.91 11.27
N PHE A 102 4.25 -3.97 12.01
CA PHE A 102 5.58 -4.21 12.55
C PHE A 102 6.06 -5.60 12.15
N ILE A 103 7.24 -5.66 11.56
CA ILE A 103 7.91 -6.90 11.12
C ILE A 103 9.34 -6.95 11.69
N ASP A 104 10.05 -8.06 11.45
CA ASP A 104 11.42 -8.27 11.92
C ASP A 104 11.57 -8.11 13.46
N SER A 105 10.61 -8.66 14.21
CA SER A 105 10.50 -8.52 15.66
C SER A 105 10.35 -7.07 16.12
N GLY A 106 9.56 -6.27 15.39
CA GLY A 106 9.28 -4.87 15.73
C GLY A 106 10.36 -3.88 15.29
N ARG A 107 11.42 -4.33 14.62
CA ARG A 107 12.52 -3.45 14.18
C ARG A 107 12.19 -2.65 12.92
N THR A 108 11.26 -3.15 12.10
CA THR A 108 10.82 -2.51 10.87
C THR A 108 9.33 -2.19 10.97
N ALA A 109 8.97 -0.91 10.85
CA ALA A 109 7.60 -0.50 10.65
C ALA A 109 7.26 -0.49 9.16
N VAL A 110 6.01 -0.80 8.85
CA VAL A 110 5.44 -0.80 7.50
C VAL A 110 4.16 0.02 7.56
N LEU A 111 3.98 0.98 6.67
CA LEU A 111 2.74 1.75 6.63
C LEU A 111 2.34 2.07 5.20
N ASP A 112 1.05 2.20 4.97
CA ASP A 112 0.48 2.65 3.70
C ASP A 112 0.10 4.11 3.85
N MET A 113 0.66 4.99 3.01
CA MET A 113 0.25 6.39 2.97
C MET A 113 -1.26 6.52 2.74
N ALA A 114 -1.81 5.66 1.88
CA ALA A 114 -3.25 5.61 1.60
C ALA A 114 -4.11 5.32 2.84
N ALA A 115 -3.56 4.68 3.88
CA ALA A 115 -4.29 4.42 5.12
C ALA A 115 -4.52 5.69 5.98
N ALA A 116 -3.80 6.78 5.71
CA ALA A 116 -3.99 8.07 6.40
C ALA A 116 -4.34 9.22 5.44
N ALA A 117 -3.95 9.11 4.17
CA ALA A 117 -4.02 10.18 3.18
C ALA A 117 -4.55 9.67 1.83
N GLY A 118 -5.31 8.57 1.81
CA GLY A 118 -5.79 7.93 0.58
C GLY A 118 -6.93 8.69 -0.12
N LEU A 119 -6.97 8.62 -1.45
CA LEU A 119 -8.02 9.26 -2.28
C LEU A 119 -9.42 8.73 -1.93
N ARG A 120 -9.53 7.44 -1.61
CA ARG A 120 -10.78 6.79 -1.18
C ARG A 120 -11.40 7.44 0.06
N MET A 121 -10.58 8.06 0.90
CA MET A 121 -11.00 8.74 2.14
C MET A 121 -11.44 10.18 1.91
N VAL A 122 -11.34 10.69 0.67
CA VAL A 122 -11.74 12.05 0.32
C VAL A 122 -13.15 12.02 -0.30
N PRO A 123 -14.17 12.56 0.40
CA PRO A 123 -15.52 12.70 -0.16
C PRO A 123 -15.47 13.42 -1.50
N LYS A 124 -16.31 13.01 -2.46
CA LYS A 124 -16.29 13.58 -3.83
C LYS A 124 -16.43 15.09 -3.86
N ASN A 125 -17.26 15.66 -2.99
CA ASN A 125 -17.48 17.10 -2.84
C ASN A 125 -16.33 17.84 -2.12
N MET A 126 -15.32 17.12 -1.63
CA MET A 126 -14.14 17.65 -0.94
C MET A 126 -12.83 17.30 -1.67
N ARG A 127 -12.89 16.81 -2.91
CA ARG A 127 -11.72 16.49 -3.74
C ARG A 127 -11.07 17.76 -4.28
N ASP A 128 -10.37 18.44 -3.38
CA ASP A 128 -9.49 19.54 -3.71
C ASP A 128 -8.07 19.20 -3.21
N PRO A 129 -7.14 18.84 -4.11
CA PRO A 129 -5.79 18.42 -3.73
C PRO A 129 -4.97 19.56 -3.09
N THR A 130 -5.44 20.81 -3.20
CA THR A 130 -4.78 21.96 -2.59
C THR A 130 -5.08 22.09 -1.10
N ILE A 131 -6.15 21.46 -0.59
CA ILE A 131 -6.53 21.54 0.83
C ILE A 131 -6.30 20.23 1.59
N THR A 132 -6.15 19.11 0.88
CA THR A 132 -5.93 17.82 1.53
C THR A 132 -4.51 17.70 2.08
N THR A 133 -4.35 16.95 3.17
CA THR A 133 -3.13 16.94 3.99
C THR A 133 -2.58 15.54 4.25
N THR A 134 -1.24 15.45 4.37
CA THR A 134 -0.51 14.25 4.76
C THR A 134 -0.26 14.15 6.27
N TYR A 135 -0.92 15.00 7.09
CA TYR A 135 -0.66 15.07 8.53
C TYR A 135 -0.75 13.70 9.25
N GLY A 136 -1.80 12.91 8.97
CA GLY A 136 -1.94 11.58 9.57
C GLY A 136 -0.85 10.58 9.18
N VAL A 137 -0.21 10.76 8.03
CA VAL A 137 0.96 9.95 7.65
C VAL A 137 2.11 10.22 8.61
N GLY A 138 2.33 11.48 8.98
CA GLY A 138 3.33 11.84 9.98
C GLY A 138 2.98 11.33 11.38
N GLU A 139 1.70 11.26 11.75
CA GLU A 139 1.26 10.62 12.99
C GLU A 139 1.55 9.11 13.01
N LEU A 140 1.31 8.40 11.90
CA LEU A 140 1.70 6.98 11.78
C LEU A 140 3.22 6.79 11.90
N ILE A 141 4.01 7.66 11.27
CA ILE A 141 5.48 7.65 11.40
C ILE A 141 5.87 7.91 12.86
N LEU A 142 5.20 8.84 13.55
CA LEU A 142 5.45 9.12 14.96
C LEU A 142 5.19 7.88 15.84
N HIS A 143 4.11 7.13 15.59
CA HIS A 143 3.88 5.85 16.25
C HIS A 143 5.03 4.86 16.02
N ALA A 144 5.52 4.73 14.78
CA ALA A 144 6.65 3.86 14.46
C ALA A 144 7.95 4.29 15.15
N LEU A 145 8.23 5.60 15.21
CA LEU A 145 9.41 6.15 15.87
C LEU A 145 9.34 5.94 17.39
N ASN A 146 8.18 6.16 18.00
CA ASN A 146 7.95 5.95 19.43
C ASN A 146 8.06 4.47 19.82
N ALA A 147 7.68 3.56 18.94
CA ALA A 147 7.89 2.13 19.09
C ALA A 147 9.37 1.70 18.95
N GLY A 148 10.28 2.63 18.64
CA GLY A 148 11.71 2.37 18.60
C GLY A 148 12.21 1.67 17.33
N CYS A 149 11.41 1.66 16.24
CA CYS A 149 11.82 1.06 14.97
C CYS A 149 13.10 1.70 14.42
N ARG A 150 13.83 0.91 13.63
CA ARG A 150 15.07 1.31 12.93
C ARG A 150 14.87 1.41 11.42
N LYS A 151 13.79 0.86 10.89
CA LYS A 151 13.46 0.93 9.47
C LYS A 151 11.98 1.25 9.32
N ILE A 152 11.65 2.09 8.35
CA ILE A 152 10.26 2.41 7.99
C ILE A 152 10.12 2.16 6.49
N ILE A 153 9.18 1.29 6.13
CA ILE A 153 8.79 1.04 4.75
C ILE A 153 7.46 1.74 4.54
N ILE A 154 7.39 2.63 3.55
CA ILE A 154 6.17 3.39 3.25
C ILE A 154 5.69 3.02 1.85
N GLY A 155 4.47 2.48 1.77
CA GLY A 155 3.73 2.41 0.53
C GLY A 155 3.19 3.80 0.16
N CYS A 156 3.62 4.36 -0.97
CA CYS A 156 3.26 5.71 -1.41
C CYS A 156 2.18 5.76 -2.51
N GLY A 157 1.39 4.70 -2.68
CA GLY A 157 0.31 4.63 -3.66
C GLY A 157 -0.98 5.31 -3.20
N ASP A 158 -1.89 5.55 -4.15
CA ASP A 158 -3.30 5.95 -3.93
C ASP A 158 -3.54 7.19 -3.03
N SER A 159 -2.60 8.12 -2.94
CA SER A 159 -2.78 9.35 -2.15
C SER A 159 -3.87 10.26 -2.73
N GLY A 160 -4.68 10.86 -1.86
CA GLY A 160 -5.65 11.92 -2.16
C GLY A 160 -5.12 13.33 -1.88
N THR A 161 -3.80 13.49 -1.79
CA THR A 161 -3.13 14.69 -1.28
C THR A 161 -2.12 15.27 -2.26
N SER A 162 -1.98 16.60 -2.26
CA SER A 162 -0.90 17.30 -2.97
C SER A 162 -0.27 18.40 -2.11
N ASP A 163 0.09 18.09 -0.87
CA ASP A 163 0.70 19.05 0.07
C ASP A 163 2.24 18.97 0.16
N GLY A 164 2.89 18.25 -0.76
CA GLY A 164 4.34 18.10 -0.76
C GLY A 164 4.92 17.43 0.50
N GLY A 165 4.11 16.76 1.31
CA GLY A 165 4.52 16.21 2.60
C GLY A 165 4.54 17.24 3.74
N ALA A 166 3.99 18.43 3.53
CA ALA A 166 3.97 19.52 4.52
C ALA A 166 3.27 19.10 5.81
N GLY A 167 2.08 18.49 5.71
CA GLY A 167 1.35 17.98 6.87
C GLY A 167 2.16 16.93 7.63
N MET A 168 2.74 15.96 6.91
CA MET A 168 3.60 14.94 7.52
C MET A 168 4.78 15.56 8.30
N LEU A 169 5.47 16.54 7.73
CA LEU A 169 6.58 17.22 8.42
C LEU A 169 6.10 17.99 9.66
N GLN A 170 4.96 18.67 9.59
CA GLN A 170 4.35 19.35 10.74
C GLN A 170 4.02 18.38 11.87
N ALA A 171 3.47 17.21 11.56
CA ALA A 171 3.18 16.16 12.55
C ALA A 171 4.47 15.61 13.22
N LEU A 172 5.58 15.61 12.48
CA LEU A 172 6.89 15.19 12.99
C LEU A 172 7.64 16.29 13.76
N GLY A 173 7.03 17.47 13.95
CA GLY A 173 7.56 18.59 14.73
C GLY A 173 8.36 19.64 13.94
N VAL A 174 8.37 19.54 12.60
CA VAL A 174 8.97 20.57 11.73
C VAL A 174 8.04 21.76 11.66
N ARG A 175 8.58 22.97 11.77
CA ARG A 175 7.83 24.21 11.63
C ARG A 175 8.01 24.78 10.23
N LEU A 176 6.90 25.03 9.54
CA LEU A 176 6.87 25.65 8.22
C LEU A 176 6.50 27.11 8.41
N LEU A 177 7.37 28.03 8.03
CA LEU A 177 7.27 29.45 8.37
C LEU A 177 7.07 30.30 7.11
N ASP A 178 6.24 31.33 7.23
CA ASP A 178 6.06 32.37 6.22
C ASP A 178 7.14 33.47 6.31
N LYS A 179 7.05 34.46 5.41
CA LYS A 179 8.00 35.59 5.34
C LYS A 179 8.04 36.45 6.61
N SER A 180 7.01 36.41 7.45
CA SER A 180 6.94 37.13 8.72
C SER A 180 7.47 36.30 9.89
N GLY A 181 7.88 35.05 9.64
CA GLY A 181 8.31 34.10 10.67
C GLY A 181 7.15 33.41 11.39
N LYS A 182 5.90 33.58 10.93
CA LYS A 182 4.72 32.91 11.49
C LYS A 182 4.58 31.52 10.87
N GLU A 183 4.10 30.56 11.66
CA GLU A 183 3.81 29.23 11.14
C GLU A 183 2.66 29.23 10.14
N LEU A 184 2.85 28.45 9.06
CA LEU A 184 1.78 28.09 8.15
C LEU A 184 0.68 27.33 8.91
N PRO A 185 -0.58 27.40 8.44
CA PRO A 185 -1.67 26.64 9.05
C PRO A 185 -1.31 25.16 9.20
N ARG A 186 -1.57 24.60 10.39
CA ARG A 186 -1.43 23.16 10.63
C ARG A 186 -2.31 22.41 9.65
N ALA A 187 -1.75 21.42 8.97
CA ALA A 187 -2.46 20.59 8.01
C ALA A 187 -3.20 21.39 6.92
N GLY A 188 -2.64 22.55 6.52
CA GLY A 188 -3.28 23.51 5.62
C GLY A 188 -3.34 23.11 4.14
N GLY A 189 -2.88 21.89 3.80
CA GLY A 189 -2.78 21.39 2.43
C GLY A 189 -1.76 22.12 1.56
N GLY A 190 -1.67 21.74 0.28
CA GLY A 190 -0.73 22.31 -0.68
C GLY A 190 -0.88 23.81 -0.90
N LYS A 191 -2.09 24.37 -0.79
CA LYS A 191 -2.32 25.82 -0.91
C LYS A 191 -1.55 26.62 0.13
N SER A 192 -1.28 26.05 1.31
CA SER A 192 -0.54 26.74 2.36
C SER A 192 0.92 26.99 1.95
N LEU A 193 1.48 26.15 1.08
CA LEU A 193 2.87 26.21 0.65
C LEU A 193 3.21 27.43 -0.20
N VAL A 194 2.22 28.12 -0.79
CA VAL A 194 2.46 29.36 -1.54
C VAL A 194 3.09 30.45 -0.67
N ASN A 195 2.86 30.38 0.65
CA ASN A 195 3.40 31.32 1.62
C ASN A 195 4.67 30.79 2.32
N LEU A 196 5.14 29.59 1.98
CA LEU A 196 6.32 29.00 2.60
C LEU A 196 7.56 29.85 2.29
N HIS A 197 8.25 30.29 3.33
CA HIS A 197 9.51 31.03 3.21
C HIS A 197 10.68 30.29 3.87
N ARG A 198 10.46 29.62 5.00
CA ARG A 198 11.52 28.93 5.74
C ARG A 198 11.02 27.64 6.37
N ILE A 199 11.83 26.58 6.29
CA ILE A 199 11.63 25.33 7.01
C ILE A 199 12.54 25.31 8.23
N TRP A 200 11.96 25.18 9.42
CA TRP A 200 12.69 25.07 10.68
C TRP A 200 12.57 23.65 11.22
N TRP A 201 13.69 22.93 11.21
CA TRP A 201 13.80 21.55 11.66
C TRP A 201 13.92 21.41 13.17
N GLY A 202 14.00 22.52 13.90
CA GLY A 202 14.32 22.61 15.33
C GLY A 202 13.57 21.65 16.27
N GLY A 203 12.29 21.39 15.98
CA GLY A 203 11.40 20.55 16.76
C GLY A 203 11.16 19.16 16.19
N VAL A 204 11.86 18.78 15.11
CA VAL A 204 11.69 17.46 14.51
C VAL A 204 12.00 16.35 15.51
N HIS A 205 11.25 15.25 15.44
CA HIS A 205 11.40 14.10 16.33
C HIS A 205 12.88 13.68 16.51
N PRO A 206 13.40 13.51 17.74
CA PRO A 206 14.83 13.32 18.02
C PRO A 206 15.47 12.17 17.22
N ARG A 207 14.75 11.04 17.06
CA ARG A 207 15.23 9.89 16.28
C ARG A 207 15.51 10.20 14.81
N LEU A 208 14.84 11.21 14.23
CA LEU A 208 15.12 11.65 12.86
C LEU A 208 16.41 12.47 12.75
N ARG A 209 16.95 12.96 13.88
CA ARG A 209 18.23 13.66 13.95
C ARG A 209 19.36 12.76 14.41
N GLU A 210 19.16 12.08 15.53
CA GLU A 210 20.20 11.34 16.25
C GLU A 210 20.50 9.99 15.60
N ASP A 211 19.48 9.37 14.99
CA ASP A 211 19.58 8.07 14.34
C ASP A 211 19.41 8.16 12.81
N ALA A 212 19.58 9.35 12.21
CA ALA A 212 19.35 9.59 10.78
C ALA A 212 20.09 8.60 9.86
N GLY A 213 21.32 8.19 10.22
CA GLY A 213 22.10 7.20 9.47
C GLY A 213 21.65 5.74 9.66
N LYS A 214 20.80 5.47 10.64
CA LYS A 214 20.27 4.13 10.94
C LYS A 214 18.84 3.94 10.44
N LEU A 215 18.07 5.03 10.34
CA LEU A 215 16.70 5.00 9.83
C LEU A 215 16.70 4.89 8.30
N ARG A 216 16.22 3.75 7.80
CA ARG A 216 16.05 3.55 6.35
C ARG A 216 14.60 3.75 5.96
N LEU A 217 14.37 4.66 5.02
CA LEU A 217 13.10 4.86 4.34
C LEU A 217 13.14 4.15 2.98
N ALA A 218 12.19 3.26 2.72
CA ALA A 218 11.98 2.67 1.41
C ALA A 218 10.63 3.12 0.86
N ALA A 219 10.65 3.77 -0.31
CA ALA A 219 9.47 4.25 -1.03
C ALA A 219 9.61 3.91 -2.52
N HIS A 220 8.52 3.49 -3.15
CA HIS A 220 8.49 3.20 -4.59
C HIS A 220 8.07 4.45 -5.37
N LEU A 221 9.02 5.37 -5.56
CA LEU A 221 8.81 6.63 -6.29
C LEU A 221 9.73 6.68 -7.52
N ARG A 222 9.13 6.92 -8.70
CA ARG A 222 9.86 7.17 -9.96
C ARG A 222 9.72 8.61 -10.47
N ASN A 223 9.03 9.48 -9.72
CA ASN A 223 8.65 10.82 -10.17
C ASN A 223 9.50 11.87 -9.46
N LEU A 224 9.78 12.97 -10.16
CA LEU A 224 10.37 14.17 -9.57
C LEU A 224 9.30 14.92 -8.76
N LEU A 225 9.74 15.67 -7.75
CA LEU A 225 8.87 16.45 -6.86
C LEU A 225 8.17 17.61 -7.59
N ALA A 226 8.85 18.19 -8.57
CA ALA A 226 8.35 19.19 -9.51
C ALA A 226 9.03 18.96 -10.87
N CYS A 227 8.47 19.55 -11.94
CA CYS A 227 8.83 19.40 -13.36
C CYS A 227 8.05 18.33 -14.14
N ASP A 228 7.94 18.57 -15.45
CA ASP A 228 7.46 17.58 -16.40
C ASP A 228 8.45 16.41 -16.48
N ARG A 229 7.92 15.18 -16.56
CA ARG A 229 8.76 14.05 -16.99
C ARG A 229 9.00 14.21 -18.48
N VAL A 230 10.19 14.70 -18.84
CA VAL A 230 10.72 14.59 -20.20
C VAL A 230 11.24 13.18 -20.41
#